data_AF-A0A7X6QYQ3-F1
#
_entry.id   AF-A0A7X6QYQ3-F1
#
_cell.length_a   1.000
_cell.length_b   1.000
_cell.length_c   1.000
_cell.angle_alpha   90.00
_cell.angle_beta   90.00
_cell.angle_gamma   90.00
#
_symmetry.space_group_name_H-M   'P 1'
#
loop_
_entity.id
_entity.type
_entity.pdbx_description
1 polymer ?
#
loop_
_entity_poly.entity_id
_entity_poly.type
_entity_poly.pdbx_seq_one_letter_code
_entity_poly.pdbx_strand_id
1 'polypeptide(L)'
;MNAAPRGYHEDPAIMFLHRSIGGYITMFSEMTASMRQQIGAYLAPVDVEFPISDRLLDVLFASMTAKPIVDAFFSLSTEVGKLDADEAAIRNQLRRRVNEHLAFRNDLAHAEWSIGWQDADTGERLPPAALRIKSSEGVPRLQDVGISSQVIGSHIDEVNQLRRLVMVFGRCCRARQRGHDVRLFDLLAVGPEGMPVEGSAEPGDSTS
;
A
#
# COMPACT_ATOMS: atom_id res chain seq x y z
N MET A 1 -23.77 -15.65 -40.60
CA MET A 1 -23.26 -16.43 -39.46
C MET A 1 -23.26 -15.51 -38.25
N ASN A 2 -24.20 -15.70 -37.32
CA ASN A 2 -24.15 -14.95 -36.06
C ASN A 2 -22.98 -15.49 -35.25
N ALA A 3 -22.06 -14.61 -34.85
CA ALA A 3 -20.97 -14.99 -33.96
C ALA A 3 -21.55 -15.62 -32.70
N ALA A 4 -20.96 -16.72 -32.24
CA ALA A 4 -21.32 -17.32 -30.97
C ALA A 4 -21.29 -16.25 -29.87
N PRO A 5 -22.26 -16.21 -28.95
CA PRO A 5 -22.26 -15.23 -27.88
C PRO A 5 -20.95 -15.35 -27.10
N ARG A 6 -20.21 -14.24 -26.99
CA ARG A 6 -18.96 -14.17 -26.24
C ARG A 6 -19.21 -14.70 -24.83
N GLY A 7 -18.34 -15.60 -24.37
CA GLY A 7 -18.38 -16.12 -23.01
C GLY A 7 -18.23 -14.96 -22.01
N TYR A 8 -18.80 -15.09 -20.81
CA TYR A 8 -18.76 -14.00 -19.83
C TYR A 8 -17.34 -13.55 -19.44
N HIS A 9 -16.36 -14.47 -19.50
CA HIS A 9 -14.94 -14.17 -19.27
C HIS A 9 -14.29 -13.33 -20.37
N GLU A 10 -14.91 -13.26 -21.54
CA GLU A 10 -14.44 -12.46 -22.69
C GLU A 10 -15.03 -11.05 -22.65
N ASP A 11 -15.89 -10.74 -21.68
CA ASP A 11 -16.38 -9.39 -21.45
C ASP A 11 -15.23 -8.49 -20.97
N PRO A 12 -14.93 -7.39 -21.69
CA PRO A 12 -13.87 -6.46 -21.31
C PRO A 12 -14.00 -5.92 -19.88
N ALA A 13 -15.21 -5.69 -19.38
CA ALA A 13 -15.44 -5.19 -18.03
C ALA A 13 -15.05 -6.24 -16.97
N ILE A 14 -15.32 -7.52 -17.24
CA ILE A 14 -14.95 -8.64 -16.35
C ILE A 14 -13.44 -8.88 -16.37
N MET A 15 -12.84 -8.86 -17.56
CA MET A 15 -11.37 -8.94 -17.68
C MET A 15 -10.70 -7.78 -16.94
N PHE A 16 -11.23 -6.57 -17.06
CA PHE A 16 -10.72 -5.40 -16.36
C PHE A 16 -10.88 -5.51 -14.84
N LEU A 17 -12.01 -6.03 -14.35
CA LEU A 17 -12.22 -6.30 -12.92
C LEU A 17 -11.17 -7.28 -12.38
N HIS A 18 -10.98 -8.43 -13.03
CA HIS A 18 -9.98 -9.41 -12.59
C HIS A 18 -8.55 -8.85 -12.60
N ARG A 19 -8.19 -8.10 -13.65
CA ARG A 19 -6.89 -7.40 -13.71
C ARG A 19 -6.74 -6.39 -12.60
N SER A 20 -7.80 -5.64 -12.28
CA SER A 20 -7.78 -4.65 -11.20
C SER A 20 -7.57 -5.32 -9.84
N ILE A 21 -8.31 -6.40 -9.56
CA ILE A 21 -8.14 -7.20 -8.33
C ILE A 21 -6.68 -7.70 -8.22
N GLY A 22 -6.17 -8.35 -9.27
CA GLY A 22 -4.80 -8.87 -9.29
C GLY A 22 -3.75 -7.77 -9.14
N GLY A 23 -3.92 -6.65 -9.86
CA GLY A 23 -3.04 -5.49 -9.79
C GLY A 23 -2.97 -4.90 -8.37
N TYR A 24 -4.11 -4.74 -7.71
CA TYR A 24 -4.17 -4.26 -6.34
C TYR A 24 -3.45 -5.20 -5.36
N ILE A 25 -3.73 -6.51 -5.42
CA ILE A 25 -3.11 -7.50 -4.53
C ILE A 25 -1.59 -7.51 -4.70
N THR A 26 -1.09 -7.42 -5.94
CA THR A 26 0.34 -7.32 -6.22
C THR A 26 0.96 -6.06 -5.62
N MET A 27 0.36 -4.89 -5.85
CA MET A 27 0.87 -3.62 -5.30
C MET A 27 0.89 -3.61 -3.77
N PHE A 28 -0.15 -4.13 -3.12
CA PHE A 28 -0.20 -4.25 -1.66
C PHE A 28 0.88 -5.20 -1.13
N SER A 29 1.11 -6.31 -1.84
CA SER A 29 2.14 -7.30 -1.49
C SER A 29 3.54 -6.71 -1.61
N GLU A 30 3.79 -5.91 -2.66
CA GLU A 30 5.05 -5.17 -2.83
C GLU A 30 5.29 -4.17 -1.70
N MET A 31 4.26 -3.40 -1.31
CA MET A 31 4.36 -2.49 -0.16
C MET A 31 4.73 -3.24 1.13
N THR A 32 4.10 -4.38 1.37
CA THR A 32 4.39 -5.23 2.53
C THR A 32 5.80 -5.82 2.47
N ALA A 33 6.26 -6.22 1.28
CA ALA A 33 7.62 -6.69 1.06
C ALA A 33 8.65 -5.58 1.35
N SER A 34 8.40 -4.34 0.92
CA SER A 34 9.26 -3.20 1.24
C SER A 34 9.36 -2.96 2.76
N MET A 35 8.25 -3.07 3.50
CA MET A 35 8.29 -2.96 4.97
C MET A 35 9.13 -4.07 5.61
N ARG A 36 9.01 -5.33 5.15
CA ARG A 36 9.86 -6.44 5.62
C ARG A 36 11.34 -6.19 5.37
N GLN A 37 11.68 -5.71 4.17
CA GLN A 37 13.06 -5.37 3.83
C GLN A 37 13.62 -4.28 4.75
N GLN A 38 12.82 -3.24 5.07
CA GLN A 38 13.23 -2.19 5.98
C GLN A 38 13.39 -2.68 7.43
N ILE A 39 12.52 -3.57 7.90
CA ILE A 39 12.69 -4.23 9.21
C ILE A 39 14.04 -4.96 9.26
N GLY A 40 14.35 -5.76 8.23
CA GLY A 40 15.65 -6.44 8.13
C GLY A 40 16.81 -5.43 8.14
N ALA A 41 16.68 -4.32 7.42
CA ALA A 41 17.68 -3.27 7.41
C ALA A 41 17.88 -2.62 8.78
N TYR A 42 16.83 -2.38 9.56
CA TYR A 42 16.92 -1.81 10.91
C TYR A 42 17.64 -2.71 11.91
N LEU A 43 17.47 -4.03 11.75
CA LEU A 43 18.08 -5.04 12.62
C LEU A 43 19.51 -5.40 12.20
N ALA A 44 19.92 -5.05 10.99
CA ALA A 44 21.28 -5.25 10.52
C ALA A 44 22.27 -4.25 11.14
N PRO A 45 23.55 -4.63 11.30
CA PRO A 45 24.62 -3.72 11.76
C PRO A 45 24.62 -2.41 10.96
N VAL A 46 24.82 -1.29 11.64
CA VAL A 46 24.66 0.06 11.06
C VAL A 46 25.66 0.35 9.93
N ASP A 47 26.85 -0.23 10.02
CA ASP A 47 27.97 -0.15 9.08
C ASP A 47 27.72 -0.93 7.77
N VAL A 48 26.74 -1.83 7.74
CA VAL A 48 26.36 -2.54 6.52
C VAL A 48 25.40 -1.67 5.70
N GLU A 49 25.88 -1.19 4.54
CA GLU A 49 25.10 -0.33 3.64
C GLU A 49 23.92 -1.07 3.00
N PHE A 50 24.17 -2.28 2.47
CA PHE A 50 23.22 -3.14 1.77
C PHE A 50 23.09 -4.50 2.46
N PRO A 51 22.36 -4.58 3.59
CA PRO A 51 22.20 -5.84 4.29
C PRO A 51 21.44 -6.86 3.44
N ILE A 52 22.03 -8.06 3.33
CA ILE A 52 21.40 -9.21 2.67
C ILE A 52 20.32 -9.77 3.62
N SER A 53 19.27 -10.37 3.06
CA SER A 53 18.20 -10.99 3.85
C SER A 53 18.74 -12.01 4.84
N ASP A 54 18.27 -11.94 6.08
CA ASP A 54 18.58 -12.91 7.13
C ASP A 54 17.59 -14.08 7.05
N ARG A 55 18.10 -15.32 6.96
CA ARG A 55 17.27 -16.52 6.84
C ARG A 55 16.31 -16.74 8.01
N LEU A 56 16.69 -16.35 9.23
CA LEU A 56 15.81 -16.46 10.40
C LEU A 56 14.66 -15.45 10.28
N LEU A 57 14.94 -14.25 9.80
CA LEU A 57 13.89 -13.26 9.51
C LEU A 57 12.98 -13.71 8.38
N ASP A 58 13.51 -14.35 7.33
CA ASP A 58 12.70 -14.90 6.23
C ASP A 58 11.73 -15.96 6.73
N VAL A 59 12.19 -16.88 7.61
CA VAL A 59 11.34 -17.90 8.24
C VAL A 59 10.27 -17.26 9.13
N LEU A 60 10.64 -16.26 9.93
CA LEU A 60 9.70 -15.52 10.76
C LEU A 60 8.63 -14.86 9.89
N PHE A 61 9.03 -14.12 8.87
CA PHE A 61 8.12 -13.40 7.98
C PHE A 61 7.24 -14.30 7.12
N ALA A 62 7.69 -15.53 6.80
CA ALA A 62 6.88 -16.48 6.05
C ALA A 62 5.60 -16.88 6.80
N SER A 63 5.62 -16.84 8.13
CA SER A 63 4.47 -17.16 8.98
C SER A 63 3.59 -15.94 9.32
N MET A 64 4.04 -14.73 9.02
CA MET A 64 3.36 -13.50 9.44
C MET A 64 2.34 -13.03 8.41
N THR A 65 1.19 -12.57 8.92
CA THR A 65 0.24 -11.79 8.12
C THR A 65 0.70 -10.33 8.00
N ALA A 66 0.02 -9.53 7.18
CA ALA A 66 0.41 -8.13 6.92
C ALA A 66 0.40 -7.26 8.19
N LYS A 67 -0.56 -7.44 9.11
CA LYS A 67 -0.71 -6.56 10.28
C LYS A 67 0.52 -6.59 11.21
N PRO A 68 1.01 -7.76 11.63
CA PRO A 68 2.26 -7.85 12.39
C PRO A 68 3.46 -7.18 11.71
N ILE A 69 3.57 -7.26 10.38
CA ILE A 69 4.64 -6.59 9.62
C ILE A 69 4.49 -5.07 9.71
N VAL A 70 3.29 -4.54 9.51
CA VAL A 70 2.99 -3.10 9.62
C VAL A 70 3.32 -2.59 11.01
N ASP A 71 2.87 -3.29 12.05
CA ASP A 71 3.09 -2.89 13.44
C ASP A 71 4.59 -2.94 13.79
N ALA A 72 5.32 -3.97 13.36
CA ALA A 72 6.77 -4.08 13.57
C ALA A 72 7.54 -2.97 12.84
N PHE A 73 7.20 -2.69 11.58
CA PHE A 73 7.83 -1.64 10.78
C PHE A 73 7.73 -0.27 11.47
N PHE A 74 6.53 0.15 11.86
CA PHE A 74 6.33 1.47 12.47
C PHE A 74 6.88 1.57 13.90
N SER A 75 6.95 0.45 14.62
CA SER A 75 7.56 0.41 15.95
C SER A 75 9.08 0.56 15.84
N LEU A 76 9.72 -0.26 15.00
CA LEU A 76 11.17 -0.17 14.79
C LEU A 76 11.58 1.16 14.17
N SER A 77 10.82 1.69 13.22
CA SER A 77 11.12 3.01 12.63
C SER A 77 11.12 4.13 13.68
N THR A 78 10.26 4.02 14.71
CA THR A 78 10.21 4.99 15.81
C THR A 78 11.49 4.93 16.64
N GLU A 79 11.91 3.72 17.01
CA GLU A 79 13.11 3.50 17.82
C GLU A 79 14.39 3.92 17.07
N VAL A 80 14.54 3.52 15.81
CA VAL A 80 15.77 3.81 15.04
C VAL A 80 15.81 5.24 14.50
N GLY A 81 14.65 5.82 14.19
CA GLY A 81 14.54 7.15 13.58
C GLY A 81 14.60 8.30 14.57
N LYS A 82 14.43 8.04 15.88
CA LYS A 82 14.39 9.07 16.95
C LYS A 82 13.54 10.28 16.56
N LEU A 83 12.32 9.99 16.12
CA LEU A 83 11.43 10.95 15.49
C LEU A 83 11.05 12.08 16.46
N ASP A 84 11.02 13.31 15.94
CA ASP A 84 10.42 14.43 16.66
C ASP A 84 8.88 14.40 16.61
N ALA A 85 8.22 15.43 17.16
CA ALA A 85 6.77 15.49 17.23
C ALA A 85 6.10 15.56 15.84
N ASP A 86 6.68 16.30 14.90
CA ASP A 86 6.13 16.49 13.56
C ASP A 86 6.29 15.20 12.74
N GLU A 87 7.43 14.53 12.88
CA GLU A 87 7.70 13.27 12.21
C GLU A 87 6.91 12.11 12.80
N ALA A 88 6.65 12.13 14.11
CA ALA A 88 5.73 11.20 14.75
C ALA A 88 4.31 11.35 14.19
N ALA A 89 3.89 12.57 13.85
CA ALA A 89 2.60 12.81 13.18
C ALA A 89 2.57 12.21 11.77
N ILE A 90 3.65 12.38 10.99
CA ILE A 90 3.78 11.78 9.65
C ILE A 90 3.74 10.25 9.74
N ARG A 91 4.51 9.66 10.67
CA ARG A 91 4.47 8.22 10.96
C ARG A 91 3.05 7.74 11.25
N ASN A 92 2.33 8.44 12.12
CA ASN A 92 0.95 8.08 12.48
C ASN A 92 0.01 8.14 11.28
N GLN A 93 0.15 9.16 10.42
CA GLN A 93 -0.64 9.28 9.19
C GLN A 93 -0.33 8.15 8.20
N LEU A 94 0.94 7.83 7.98
CA LEU A 94 1.34 6.70 7.13
C LEU A 94 0.78 5.38 7.67
N ARG A 95 0.91 5.14 8.98
CA ARG A 95 0.37 3.93 9.62
C ARG A 95 -1.14 3.82 9.45
N ARG A 96 -1.87 4.92 9.62
CA ARG A 96 -3.32 4.96 9.41
C ARG A 96 -3.67 4.55 7.98
N ARG A 97 -3.03 5.16 6.98
CA ARG A 97 -3.25 4.84 5.56
C ARG A 97 -2.92 3.39 5.20
N VAL A 98 -1.83 2.86 5.74
CA VAL A 98 -1.47 1.44 5.54
C VAL A 98 -2.54 0.52 6.13
N ASN A 99 -3.05 0.85 7.33
CA ASN A 99 -4.12 0.08 7.97
C ASN A 99 -5.46 0.16 7.20
N GLU A 100 -5.78 1.31 6.60
CA GLU A 100 -6.95 1.47 5.71
C GLU A 100 -6.84 0.50 4.52
N HIS A 101 -5.69 0.43 3.86
CA HIS A 101 -5.48 -0.55 2.77
C HIS A 101 -5.42 -2.00 3.25
N LEU A 102 -4.97 -2.26 4.48
CA LEU A 102 -5.04 -3.60 5.04
C LEU A 102 -6.50 -4.04 5.22
N ALA A 103 -7.36 -3.14 5.69
CA ALA A 103 -8.80 -3.39 5.80
C ALA A 103 -9.41 -3.61 4.40
N PHE A 104 -9.15 -2.73 3.44
CA PHE A 104 -9.64 -2.87 2.07
C PHE A 104 -9.16 -4.18 1.40
N ARG A 105 -7.89 -4.56 1.57
CA ARG A 105 -7.37 -5.84 1.08
C ARG A 105 -8.13 -7.03 1.66
N ASN A 106 -8.48 -6.98 2.94
CA ASN A 106 -9.26 -8.04 3.58
C ASN A 106 -10.69 -8.07 3.05
N ASP A 107 -11.31 -6.91 2.85
CA ASP A 107 -12.63 -6.85 2.21
C ASP A 107 -12.58 -7.43 0.79
N LEU A 108 -11.56 -7.08 0.00
CA LEU A 108 -11.38 -7.58 -1.36
C LEU A 108 -11.15 -9.10 -1.41
N ALA A 109 -10.27 -9.62 -0.52
CA ALA A 109 -9.87 -11.02 -0.52
C ALA A 109 -10.92 -11.96 0.10
N HIS A 110 -11.80 -11.44 0.95
CA HIS A 110 -12.82 -12.22 1.63
C HIS A 110 -14.26 -11.90 1.17
N ALA A 111 -14.42 -11.05 0.16
CA ALA A 111 -15.70 -10.84 -0.49
C ALA A 111 -16.13 -12.06 -1.31
N GLU A 112 -17.42 -12.33 -1.30
CA GLU A 112 -18.09 -13.22 -2.24
C GLU A 112 -18.39 -12.44 -3.52
N TRP A 113 -17.79 -12.85 -4.63
CA TRP A 113 -17.92 -12.16 -5.91
C TRP A 113 -19.08 -12.74 -6.74
N SER A 114 -20.06 -11.90 -7.03
CA SER A 114 -21.15 -12.19 -7.95
C SER A 114 -20.80 -11.60 -9.33
N ILE A 115 -20.45 -12.45 -10.29
CA ILE A 115 -19.93 -12.04 -11.61
C ILE A 115 -20.63 -12.84 -12.73
N GLY A 116 -21.06 -12.15 -13.78
CA GLY A 116 -21.56 -12.79 -15.01
C GLY A 116 -23.02 -13.25 -14.96
N TRP A 117 -23.77 -12.85 -13.94
CA TRP A 117 -25.19 -13.15 -13.81
C TRP A 117 -26.04 -12.33 -14.78
N GLN A 118 -27.16 -12.93 -15.19
CA GLN A 118 -28.22 -12.27 -15.96
C GLN A 118 -29.51 -12.39 -15.18
N ASP A 119 -30.32 -11.35 -15.24
CA ASP A 119 -31.70 -11.40 -14.79
C ASP A 119 -32.46 -12.44 -15.62
N ALA A 120 -33.18 -13.34 -14.93
CA ALA A 120 -33.83 -14.48 -15.58
C ALA A 120 -35.05 -14.05 -16.42
N ASP A 121 -35.69 -12.96 -16.06
CA ASP A 121 -36.92 -12.48 -16.69
C ASP A 121 -36.62 -11.53 -17.86
N THR A 122 -35.60 -10.67 -17.71
CA THR A 122 -35.23 -9.68 -18.73
C THR A 122 -34.07 -10.12 -19.62
N GLY A 123 -33.25 -11.08 -19.18
CA GLY A 123 -32.00 -11.45 -19.82
C GLY A 123 -30.90 -10.37 -19.71
N GLU A 124 -31.16 -9.29 -18.96
CA GLU A 124 -30.19 -8.21 -18.77
C GLU A 124 -29.04 -8.66 -17.87
N ARG A 125 -27.82 -8.23 -18.19
CA ARG A 125 -26.65 -8.55 -17.37
C ARG A 125 -26.69 -7.75 -16.07
N LEU A 126 -26.51 -8.46 -14.96
CA LEU A 126 -26.34 -7.84 -13.65
C LEU A 126 -24.90 -7.33 -13.50
N PRO A 127 -24.71 -6.15 -12.88
CA PRO A 127 -23.38 -5.62 -12.62
C PRO A 127 -22.62 -6.55 -11.65
N PRO A 128 -21.28 -6.64 -11.77
CA PRO A 128 -20.48 -7.34 -10.77
C PRO A 128 -20.67 -6.74 -9.38
N ALA A 129 -20.79 -7.60 -8.37
CA ALA A 129 -20.92 -7.18 -6.98
C ALA A 129 -19.96 -7.96 -6.09
N ALA A 130 -19.41 -7.27 -5.09
CA ALA A 130 -18.65 -7.87 -4.00
C ALA A 130 -19.56 -7.88 -2.76
N LEU A 131 -19.84 -9.08 -2.25
CA LEU A 131 -20.79 -9.28 -1.16
C LEU A 131 -20.07 -9.78 0.09
N ARG A 132 -20.60 -9.43 1.25
CA ARG A 132 -20.13 -9.94 2.54
C ARG A 132 -21.31 -10.31 3.40
N ILE A 133 -21.24 -11.48 4.02
CA ILE A 133 -22.23 -11.88 5.02
C ILE A 133 -21.89 -11.17 6.33
N LYS A 134 -22.81 -10.34 6.83
CA LYS A 134 -22.74 -9.79 8.18
C LYS A 134 -23.97 -10.21 8.96
N SER A 135 -23.75 -10.63 10.21
CA SER A 135 -24.85 -10.91 11.12
C SER A 135 -25.33 -9.59 11.72
N SER A 136 -26.60 -9.25 11.50
CA SER A 136 -27.29 -8.15 12.17
C SER A 136 -28.45 -8.74 12.94
N GLU A 137 -28.55 -8.45 14.24
CA GLU A 137 -29.61 -8.97 15.12
C GLU A 137 -29.71 -10.51 15.10
N GLY A 138 -28.59 -11.21 14.95
CA GLY A 138 -28.53 -12.68 14.89
C GLY A 138 -28.92 -13.29 13.54
N VAL A 139 -29.28 -12.48 12.54
CA VAL A 139 -29.62 -12.96 11.19
C VAL A 139 -28.50 -12.61 10.21
N PRO A 140 -27.92 -13.61 9.50
CA PRO A 140 -26.97 -13.36 8.42
C PRO A 140 -27.64 -12.61 7.27
N ARG A 141 -27.08 -11.46 6.88
CA ARG A 141 -27.51 -10.71 5.69
C ARG A 141 -26.33 -10.52 4.74
N LEU A 142 -26.59 -10.72 3.45
CA LEU A 142 -25.67 -10.32 2.39
C LEU A 142 -25.67 -8.80 2.30
N GLN A 143 -24.50 -8.21 2.41
CA GLN A 143 -24.27 -6.77 2.26
C GLN A 143 -23.30 -6.56 1.10
N ASP A 144 -23.68 -5.70 0.15
CA ASP A 144 -22.74 -5.21 -0.85
C ASP A 144 -21.69 -4.32 -0.18
N VAL A 145 -20.41 -4.62 -0.42
CA VAL A 145 -19.27 -3.85 0.12
C VAL A 145 -18.88 -2.67 -0.77
N GLY A 146 -19.55 -2.47 -1.92
CA GLY A 146 -19.37 -1.32 -2.79
C GLY A 146 -18.06 -1.33 -3.58
N ILE A 147 -17.43 -2.49 -3.75
CA ILE A 147 -16.15 -2.61 -4.46
C ILE A 147 -16.41 -2.78 -5.96
N SER A 148 -16.11 -1.73 -6.73
CA SER A 148 -16.12 -1.74 -8.20
C SER A 148 -14.70 -1.69 -8.78
N SER A 149 -14.54 -1.97 -10.07
CA SER A 149 -13.24 -1.84 -10.75
C SER A 149 -12.65 -0.44 -10.65
N GLN A 150 -13.50 0.61 -10.66
CA GLN A 150 -13.05 1.99 -10.50
C GLN A 150 -12.51 2.26 -9.08
N VAL A 151 -13.19 1.75 -8.05
CA VAL A 151 -12.75 1.84 -6.65
C VAL A 151 -11.43 1.09 -6.45
N ILE A 152 -11.27 -0.09 -7.06
CA ILE A 152 -10.00 -0.82 -7.02
C ILE A 152 -8.90 -0.03 -7.72
N GLY A 153 -9.21 0.60 -8.86
CA GLY A 153 -8.30 1.46 -9.60
C GLY A 153 -7.73 2.61 -8.75
N SER A 154 -8.59 3.35 -8.05
CA SER A 154 -8.12 4.44 -7.16
C SER A 154 -7.24 3.90 -6.03
N HIS A 155 -7.58 2.74 -5.46
CA HIS A 155 -6.76 2.14 -4.41
C HIS A 155 -5.41 1.61 -4.91
N ILE A 156 -5.29 1.22 -6.19
CA ILE A 156 -3.98 0.87 -6.79
C ILE A 156 -3.05 2.09 -6.78
N ASP A 157 -3.54 3.23 -7.24
CA ASP A 157 -2.75 4.47 -7.30
C ASP A 157 -2.33 4.93 -5.90
N GLU A 158 -3.26 4.87 -4.94
CA GLU A 158 -3.01 5.20 -3.54
C GLU A 158 -1.97 4.27 -2.90
N VAL A 159 -2.08 2.95 -3.08
CA VAL A 159 -1.10 1.99 -2.55
C VAL A 159 0.27 2.21 -3.18
N ASN A 160 0.34 2.50 -4.48
CA ASN A 160 1.61 2.77 -5.16
C ASN A 160 2.29 4.04 -4.60
N GLN A 161 1.51 5.11 -4.37
CA GLN A 161 2.02 6.31 -3.71
C GLN A 161 2.47 6.00 -2.27
N LEU A 162 1.63 5.30 -1.51
CA LEU A 162 1.91 4.96 -0.13
C LEU A 162 3.15 4.08 0.01
N ARG A 163 3.37 3.13 -0.90
CA ARG A 163 4.59 2.33 -0.97
C ARG A 163 5.83 3.22 -1.08
N ARG A 164 5.83 4.19 -1.99
CA ARG A 164 6.95 5.13 -2.14
C ARG A 164 7.22 5.90 -0.85
N LEU A 165 6.16 6.43 -0.23
CA LEU A 165 6.26 7.17 1.03
C LEU A 165 6.80 6.31 2.17
N VAL A 166 6.31 5.07 2.32
CA VAL A 166 6.79 4.11 3.34
C VAL A 166 8.25 3.76 3.11
N MET A 167 8.69 3.59 1.86
CA MET A 167 10.11 3.36 1.56
C MET A 167 10.98 4.55 1.91
N VAL A 168 10.58 5.77 1.52
CA VAL A 168 11.33 7.00 1.81
C VAL A 168 11.42 7.22 3.32
N PHE A 169 10.29 7.12 4.02
CA PHE A 169 10.24 7.17 5.47
C PHE A 169 11.16 6.13 6.11
N GLY A 170 11.12 4.91 5.58
CA GLY A 170 11.94 3.82 6.09
C GLY A 170 13.45 4.10 5.98
N ARG A 171 13.86 4.58 4.79
CA ARG A 171 15.25 4.97 4.49
C ARG A 171 15.72 6.14 5.34
N CYS A 172 14.86 7.14 5.58
CA CYS A 172 15.17 8.27 6.45
C CYS A 172 15.51 7.79 7.87
N CYS A 173 14.67 6.92 8.44
CA CYS A 173 14.90 6.36 9.77
C CYS A 173 16.23 5.57 9.81
N ARG A 174 16.55 4.78 8.77
CA ARG A 174 17.83 4.06 8.69
C ARG A 174 19.03 5.00 8.56
N ALA A 175 18.91 6.07 7.77
CA ALA A 175 19.99 7.06 7.62
C ALA A 175 20.31 7.72 8.97
N ARG A 176 19.29 8.06 9.76
CA ARG A 176 19.47 8.57 11.12
C ARG A 176 20.08 7.56 12.08
N GLN A 177 19.66 6.30 11.98
CA GLN A 177 20.27 5.21 12.74
C GLN A 177 21.79 5.12 12.48
N ARG A 178 22.25 5.48 11.27
CA ARG A 178 23.66 5.55 10.88
C ARG A 178 24.35 6.86 11.27
N GLY A 179 23.65 7.78 11.92
CA GLY A 179 24.19 9.07 12.36
C GLY A 179 24.10 10.20 11.33
N HIS A 180 23.38 10.02 10.23
CA HIS A 180 23.13 11.11 9.28
C HIS A 180 22.02 12.03 9.78
N ASP A 181 22.23 13.34 9.72
CA ASP A 181 21.21 14.35 10.00
C ASP A 181 20.35 14.56 8.74
N VAL A 182 19.30 13.75 8.61
CA VAL A 182 18.36 13.80 7.48
C VAL A 182 16.98 14.11 8.04
N ARG A 183 16.27 15.11 7.50
CA ARG A 183 14.86 15.31 7.84
C ARG A 183 13.96 14.65 6.82
N LEU A 184 12.82 14.16 7.28
CA LEU A 184 11.87 13.48 6.41
C LEU A 184 11.34 14.42 5.31
N PHE A 185 11.15 15.70 5.63
CA PHE A 185 10.70 16.72 4.69
C PHE A 185 11.69 16.95 3.53
N ASP A 186 13.00 16.87 3.79
CA ASP A 186 14.03 17.07 2.78
C ASP A 186 13.96 15.97 1.70
N LEU A 187 13.62 14.74 2.11
CA LEU A 187 13.48 13.60 1.19
C LEU A 187 12.12 13.55 0.48
N LEU A 188 11.09 14.20 1.03
CA LEU A 188 9.77 14.29 0.40
C LEU A 188 9.69 15.45 -0.61
N ALA A 189 10.50 16.49 -0.43
CA ALA A 189 10.65 17.58 -1.40
C ALA A 189 11.38 17.14 -2.68
N VAL A 190 12.24 16.11 -2.59
CA VAL A 190 12.86 15.45 -3.74
C VAL A 190 11.87 14.44 -4.31
N GLY A 191 10.96 14.94 -5.15
CA GLY A 191 10.07 14.11 -5.97
C GLY A 191 10.84 13.17 -6.92
N PRO A 192 10.14 12.34 -7.71
CA PRO A 192 10.72 11.20 -8.45
C PRO A 192 11.79 11.55 -9.50
N GLU A 193 12.07 12.82 -9.76
CA GLU A 193 13.19 13.29 -10.57
C GLU A 193 14.21 13.95 -9.65
N GLY A 194 15.15 13.15 -9.13
CA GLY A 194 16.14 13.58 -8.14
C GLY A 194 17.12 14.65 -8.63
N MET A 195 16.68 15.90 -8.69
CA MET A 195 17.52 17.08 -8.84
C MET A 195 17.27 18.03 -7.66
N PRO A 196 18.33 18.48 -6.96
CA PRO A 196 18.19 19.50 -5.94
C PRO A 196 17.73 20.80 -6.61
N VAL A 197 16.70 21.44 -6.06
CA VAL A 197 16.38 22.82 -6.39
C VAL A 197 17.49 23.66 -5.79
N GLU A 198 18.44 24.11 -6.61
CA GLU A 198 19.44 25.09 -6.21
C GLU A 198 18.71 26.31 -5.64
N GLY A 199 19.05 26.62 -4.39
CA GLY A 199 18.54 27.78 -3.67
C GLY A 199 18.84 29.05 -4.46
N SER A 200 17.81 29.86 -4.63
CA SER A 200 17.95 31.26 -4.99
C SER A 200 18.73 31.96 -3.87
N ALA A 201 20.05 32.07 -4.05
CA ALA A 201 20.85 33.02 -3.29
C ALA A 201 20.36 34.43 -3.67
N GLU A 202 19.73 35.12 -2.73
CA GLU A 202 19.55 36.56 -2.83
C GLU A 202 20.95 37.20 -2.93
N PRO A 203 21.21 38.05 -3.94
CA PRO A 203 22.42 38.85 -3.92
C PRO A 203 22.24 39.90 -2.82
N GLY A 204 23.04 39.76 -1.76
CA GLY A 204 23.20 40.80 -0.76
C GLY A 204 23.62 42.10 -1.43
N ASP A 205 22.75 43.10 -1.34
CA ASP A 205 23.04 44.45 -1.78
C ASP A 205 23.94 45.10 -0.71
N SER A 206 25.23 45.08 -0.99
CA SER A 206 26.25 45.75 -0.20
C SER A 206 26.68 47.02 -0.93
N THR A 207 26.13 48.16 -0.54
CA THR A 207 26.84 49.44 -0.65
C THR A 207 26.47 50.36 0.50
N SER A 208 27.52 50.68 1.26
CA SER A 208 27.86 51.92 1.96
C SER A 208 26.98 53.15 1.75
#